data_AF-A0A8W7PR71-F1
#
_entry.id   AF-A0A8W7PR71-F1
#
_cell.length_a   1.000
_cell.length_b   1.000
_cell.length_c   1.000
_cell.angle_alpha   90.00
_cell.angle_beta   90.00
_cell.angle_gamma   90.00
#
_symmetry.space_group_name_H-M   'P 1'
#
loop_
_entity.id
_entity.type
_entity.pdbx_description
1 polymer ?
#
loop_
_entity_poly.entity_id
_entity_poly.type
_entity_poly.pdbx_seq_one_letter_code
_entity_poly.pdbx_strand_id
1 'polypeptide(L)'
;LFLVAVLCIPIKLVSVLRNHSTTVRRSDAPGGAPAFFLVLFSFHLTGLSEIPHLSSGRCTSFFILLFGYLMYQYYSASIVGTLLMEQPKSIKTLRNLIDSRLTLGIEDIPYSRDYFVRTTDADSLELHRTRIEYYEPKTGRNESNFLAAADGLQLVREGGYAFHVAISAAYRIIRLTFSEREICELSEIDMFPVWSQWMVAIVQKNSPYRDVITYG
;
A
#
# COMPACT_ATOMS: atom_id res chain seq x y z
N LEU A 1 -3.52 7.29 20.30
CA LEU A 1 -4.30 6.90 21.50
C LEU A 1 -3.68 5.72 22.26
N PHE A 2 -3.40 4.57 21.62
CA PHE A 2 -2.73 3.43 22.27
C PHE A 2 -1.37 3.80 22.88
N LEU A 3 -0.50 4.50 22.15
CA LEU A 3 0.81 4.93 22.62
C LEU A 3 0.76 5.88 23.83
N VAL A 4 -0.26 6.74 23.91
CA VAL A 4 -0.46 7.66 25.05
C VAL A 4 -0.95 6.88 26.28
N ALA A 5 -1.81 5.88 26.12
CA ALA A 5 -2.23 5.00 27.21
C ALA A 5 -1.05 4.16 27.74
N VAL A 6 -0.23 3.61 26.83
CA VAL A 6 0.96 2.79 27.16
C VAL A 6 2.02 3.58 27.94
N LEU A 7 2.15 4.90 27.71
CA LEU A 7 3.03 5.77 28.49
C LEU A 7 2.36 6.29 29.78
N CYS A 8 1.08 6.64 29.74
CA CYS A 8 0.39 7.21 30.89
C CYS A 8 0.14 6.21 32.02
N ILE A 9 -0.08 4.94 31.71
CA ILE A 9 -0.32 3.88 32.71
C ILE A 9 0.93 3.65 33.59
N PRO A 10 2.14 3.42 33.06
CA PRO A 10 3.34 3.28 33.89
C PRO A 10 3.70 4.59 34.61
N ILE A 11 3.48 5.78 34.01
CA ILE A 11 3.73 7.06 34.68
C ILE A 11 2.77 7.26 35.87
N LYS A 12 1.48 6.96 35.69
CA LYS A 12 0.47 7.01 36.77
C LYS A 12 0.78 5.97 37.84
N LEU A 13 1.20 4.76 37.46
CA LEU A 13 1.57 3.70 38.40
C LEU A 13 2.83 4.07 39.21
N VAL A 14 3.82 4.68 38.56
CA VAL A 14 5.02 5.26 39.22
C VAL A 14 4.62 6.40 40.17
N SER A 15 3.66 7.25 39.80
CA SER A 15 3.18 8.34 40.67
C SER A 15 2.41 7.81 41.89
N VAL A 16 1.63 6.74 41.74
CA VAL A 16 0.90 6.08 42.82
C VAL A 16 1.85 5.33 43.75
N LEU A 17 2.86 4.64 43.22
CA LEU A 17 3.90 3.99 44.02
C LEU A 17 4.76 5.01 44.78
N ARG A 18 5.05 6.17 44.18
CA ARG A 18 5.74 7.29 44.84
C ARG A 18 4.92 7.84 46.00
N ASN A 19 3.60 7.98 45.82
CA ASN A 19 2.69 8.49 46.85
C ASN A 19 2.43 7.48 47.98
N HIS A 20 2.51 6.18 47.70
CA HIS A 20 2.39 5.13 48.72
C HIS A 20 3.71 4.90 49.49
N SER A 21 4.86 5.27 48.91
CA SER A 21 6.16 5.25 49.59
C SER A 21 6.32 6.43 50.57
N THR A 22 5.64 7.56 50.36
CA THR A 22 5.72 8.74 51.24
C THR A 22 4.99 8.56 52.56
N THR A 23 3.98 7.68 52.65
CA THR A 23 3.26 7.39 53.90
C THR A 23 3.98 6.41 54.82
N VAL A 24 4.91 5.60 54.29
CA VAL A 24 5.61 4.55 55.07
C VAL A 24 7.04 4.94 55.46
N ARG A 25 7.65 5.95 54.82
CA ARG A 25 9.07 6.26 55.01
C ARG A 25 9.32 7.63 55.64
N ARG A 26 9.00 7.74 56.93
CA ARG A 26 9.58 8.75 57.83
C ARG A 26 10.82 8.14 58.52
N SER A 27 11.86 7.87 57.73
CA SER A 27 13.27 7.74 58.16
C SER A 27 14.15 7.37 56.95
N ASP A 28 15.01 8.32 56.61
CA ASP A 28 16.31 8.26 55.93
C ASP A 28 16.46 7.78 54.46
N ALA A 29 17.12 8.68 53.70
CA ALA A 29 17.87 8.56 52.44
C ALA A 29 17.16 8.78 51.07
N PRO A 30 17.83 9.49 50.12
CA PRO A 30 17.26 9.99 48.87
C PRO A 30 17.36 8.94 47.75
N GLY A 31 16.29 8.74 46.97
CA GLY A 31 16.36 7.69 45.95
C GLY A 31 15.17 7.58 45.01
N GLY A 32 14.82 8.65 44.30
CA GLY A 32 13.97 8.53 43.11
C GLY A 32 14.69 7.86 41.92
N ALA A 33 16.03 7.93 41.89
CA ALA A 33 16.89 7.37 40.86
C ALA A 33 16.87 5.83 40.75
N PRO A 34 17.04 5.03 41.82
CA PRO A 34 17.09 3.56 41.70
C PRO A 34 15.79 2.96 41.15
N ALA A 35 14.62 3.49 41.51
CA ALA A 35 13.35 3.02 40.98
C ALA A 35 13.21 3.29 39.47
N PHE A 36 13.71 4.42 38.98
CA PHE A 36 13.73 4.75 37.56
C PHE A 36 14.69 3.85 36.77
N PHE A 37 15.89 3.62 37.30
CA PHE A 37 16.87 2.71 36.71
C PHE A 37 16.37 1.26 36.67
N LEU A 38 15.67 0.79 37.70
CA LEU A 38 15.09 -0.56 37.72
C LEU A 38 13.99 -0.76 36.67
N VAL A 39 13.18 0.27 36.38
CA VAL A 39 12.17 0.19 35.31
C VAL A 39 12.86 0.15 33.94
N LEU A 40 13.91 0.97 33.72
CA LEU A 40 14.69 0.95 32.49
C LEU A 40 15.47 -0.37 32.28
N PHE A 41 16.00 -0.96 33.35
CA PHE A 41 16.62 -2.28 33.35
C PHE A 41 15.59 -3.39 33.08
N SER A 42 14.39 -3.28 33.65
CA SER A 42 13.29 -4.21 33.38
C SER A 42 12.82 -4.18 31.92
N PHE A 43 12.92 -3.02 31.25
CA PHE A 43 12.70 -2.92 29.81
C PHE A 43 13.87 -3.53 28.98
N HIS A 44 15.08 -3.57 29.53
CA HIS A 44 16.27 -4.16 28.90
C HIS A 44 16.57 -5.58 29.39
N LEU A 45 15.62 -6.53 29.25
CA LEU A 45 15.81 -8.01 29.30
C LEU A 45 16.71 -8.63 30.39
N THR A 46 17.19 -7.87 31.37
CA THR A 46 18.09 -8.28 32.45
C THR A 46 17.29 -8.13 33.72
N GLY A 47 16.93 -9.29 34.28
CA GLY A 47 15.94 -9.42 35.34
C GLY A 47 16.21 -8.54 36.55
N LEU A 48 15.12 -8.21 37.27
CA LEU A 48 15.12 -7.48 38.54
C LEU A 48 16.16 -8.09 39.50
N SER A 49 17.28 -7.40 39.73
CA SER A 49 18.32 -7.85 40.68
C SER A 49 17.91 -7.70 42.15
N GLU A 50 16.84 -6.97 42.44
CA GLU A 50 16.24 -6.88 43.78
C GLU A 50 14.75 -7.21 43.73
N ILE A 51 14.39 -8.38 44.26
CA ILE A 51 13.01 -8.83 44.37
C ILE A 51 12.39 -8.12 45.59
N PRO A 52 11.34 -7.30 45.44
CA PRO A 52 10.68 -6.69 46.59
C PRO A 52 10.11 -7.77 47.50
N HIS A 53 10.47 -7.73 48.79
CA HIS A 53 10.08 -8.73 49.78
C HIS A 53 8.57 -8.73 50.12
N LEU A 54 7.84 -7.66 49.80
CA LEU A 54 6.39 -7.57 50.01
C LEU A 54 5.61 -8.25 48.86
N SER A 55 4.60 -9.07 49.21
CA SER A 55 3.75 -9.79 48.26
C SER A 55 3.14 -8.90 47.15
N SER A 56 2.68 -7.70 47.52
CA SER A 56 2.15 -6.70 46.58
C SER A 56 3.17 -6.28 45.50
N GLY A 57 4.45 -6.10 45.88
CA GLY A 57 5.51 -5.71 44.95
C GLY A 57 5.84 -6.79 43.93
N ARG A 58 5.69 -8.07 44.30
CA ARG A 58 5.90 -9.21 43.39
C ARG A 58 4.81 -9.27 42.33
N CYS A 59 3.55 -9.06 42.72
CA CYS A 59 2.43 -8.98 41.78
C CYS A 59 2.62 -7.83 40.79
N THR A 60 2.95 -6.62 41.26
CA THR A 60 3.19 -5.46 40.37
C THR A 60 4.36 -5.71 39.41
N SER A 61 5.45 -6.30 39.90
CA SER A 61 6.61 -6.65 39.05
C SER A 61 6.23 -7.67 37.96
N PHE A 62 5.43 -8.68 38.31
CA PHE A 62 4.93 -9.66 37.34
C PHE A 62 4.05 -9.03 36.26
N PHE A 63 3.13 -8.13 36.63
CA PHE A 63 2.29 -7.43 35.65
C PHE A 63 3.10 -6.52 34.73
N ILE A 64 4.12 -5.83 35.24
CA ILE A 64 4.99 -4.98 34.42
C ILE A 64 5.82 -5.82 33.45
N LEU A 65 6.39 -6.94 33.90
CA LEU A 65 7.15 -7.85 33.04
C LEU A 65 6.24 -8.50 31.97
N LEU A 66 5.04 -8.94 32.35
CA LEU A 66 4.05 -9.50 31.42
C LEU A 66 3.63 -8.47 30.37
N PHE A 67 3.36 -7.24 30.78
CA PHE A 67 3.02 -6.15 29.87
C PHE A 67 4.16 -5.81 28.90
N GLY A 68 5.40 -5.76 29.41
CA GLY A 68 6.60 -5.55 28.58
C GLY A 68 6.79 -6.67 27.54
N TYR A 69 6.58 -7.93 27.95
CA TYR A 69 6.62 -9.08 27.05
C TYR A 69 5.55 -8.99 25.94
N LEU A 70 4.31 -8.64 26.30
CA LEU A 70 3.23 -8.46 25.33
C LEU A 70 3.51 -7.32 24.33
N MET A 71 4.07 -6.19 24.80
CA MET A 71 4.47 -5.09 23.93
C MET A 71 5.61 -5.47 22.97
N TYR A 72 6.61 -6.21 23.46
CA TYR A 72 7.69 -6.73 22.62
C TYR A 72 7.16 -7.67 21.52
N GLN A 73 6.27 -8.60 21.89
CA GLN A 73 5.67 -9.52 20.94
C GLN A 73 4.83 -8.81 19.88
N TYR A 74 4.02 -7.82 20.29
CA TYR A 74 3.22 -7.01 19.37
C TYR A 74 4.10 -6.22 18.39
N TYR A 75 5.16 -5.57 18.88
CA TYR A 75 6.05 -4.77 18.05
C TYR A 75 6.82 -5.63 17.04
N SER A 76 7.33 -6.79 17.47
CA SER A 76 7.96 -7.77 16.59
C SER A 76 7.01 -8.23 15.48
N ALA A 77 5.78 -8.61 15.84
CA ALA A 77 4.76 -9.01 14.86
C ALA A 77 4.38 -7.88 13.90
N SER A 78 4.28 -6.63 14.37
CA SER A 78 3.96 -5.48 13.53
C SER A 78 5.06 -5.16 12.51
N ILE A 79 6.34 -5.24 12.90
CA ILE A 79 7.46 -5.02 11.96
C ILE A 79 7.45 -6.10 10.87
N VAL A 80 7.31 -7.36 11.26
CA VAL A 80 7.21 -8.47 10.30
C VAL A 80 6.00 -8.28 9.40
N GLY A 81 4.87 -7.83 9.95
CA GLY A 81 3.67 -7.49 9.19
C GLY A 81 3.94 -6.44 8.11
N THR A 82 4.65 -5.36 8.44
CA THR A 82 4.99 -4.32 7.47
C THR A 82 5.98 -4.77 6.39
N LEU A 83 6.85 -5.73 6.69
CA LEU A 83 7.80 -6.28 5.73
C LEU A 83 7.15 -7.26 4.74
N LEU A 84 6.08 -7.93 5.16
CA LEU A 84 5.28 -8.81 4.32
C LEU A 84 4.22 -8.06 3.51
N MET A 85 3.88 -6.83 3.90
CA MET A 85 2.96 -6.00 3.14
C MET A 85 3.64 -5.45 1.89
N GLU A 86 2.91 -5.51 0.78
CA GLU A 86 3.29 -4.88 -0.47
C GLU A 86 3.44 -3.36 -0.28
N GLN A 87 4.43 -2.76 -0.92
CA GLN A 87 4.66 -1.31 -0.83
C GLN A 87 3.45 -0.55 -1.40
N PRO A 88 3.03 0.56 -0.76
CA PRO A 88 1.88 1.32 -1.22
C PRO A 88 2.15 1.94 -2.60
N LYS A 89 1.29 1.59 -3.57
CA LYS A 89 1.34 2.14 -4.94
C LYS A 89 0.92 3.61 -4.95
N SER A 90 1.79 4.47 -5.50
CA SER A 90 1.59 5.93 -5.50
C SER A 90 0.74 6.45 -6.67
N ILE A 91 0.70 5.74 -7.80
CA ILE A 91 -0.04 6.15 -9.00
C ILE A 91 -1.34 5.35 -9.05
N LYS A 92 -2.48 6.02 -8.83
CA LYS A 92 -3.82 5.38 -8.76
C LYS A 92 -4.82 5.93 -9.78
N THR A 93 -4.55 7.09 -10.36
CA THR A 93 -5.47 7.80 -11.25
C THR A 93 -4.78 8.11 -12.57
N LEU A 94 -5.57 8.26 -13.63
CA LEU A 94 -5.07 8.66 -14.94
C LEU A 94 -4.33 10.00 -14.88
N ARG A 95 -4.82 10.96 -14.09
CA ARG A 95 -4.15 12.25 -13.83
C ARG A 95 -2.74 12.07 -13.27
N ASN A 96 -2.60 11.26 -12.22
CA ASN A 96 -1.29 10.99 -11.61
C ASN A 96 -0.35 10.28 -12.59
N LEU A 97 -0.89 9.51 -13.54
CA LEU A 97 -0.12 8.85 -14.58
C LEU A 97 0.39 9.85 -15.64
N ILE A 98 -0.45 10.80 -16.06
CA ILE A 98 -0.09 11.87 -17.01
C ILE A 98 1.04 12.75 -16.47
N ASP A 99 0.94 13.13 -15.18
CA ASP A 99 1.91 13.99 -14.49
C ASP A 99 3.20 13.22 -14.10
N SER A 100 3.21 11.89 -14.24
CA SER A 100 4.37 11.06 -13.92
C SER A 100 5.46 11.12 -15.00
N ARG A 101 6.65 10.63 -14.66
CA ARG A 101 7.79 10.47 -15.58
C ARG A 101 7.70 9.20 -16.45
N LEU A 102 6.61 8.42 -16.34
CA LEU A 102 6.45 7.18 -17.08
C LEU A 102 6.12 7.47 -18.54
N THR A 103 6.66 6.67 -19.45
CA THR A 103 6.26 6.69 -20.86
C THR A 103 4.99 5.89 -21.03
N LEU A 104 4.05 6.39 -21.83
CA LEU A 104 2.77 5.73 -22.05
C LEU A 104 2.66 5.13 -23.46
N GLY A 105 2.14 3.91 -23.54
CA GLY A 105 1.75 3.28 -24.80
C GLY A 105 0.36 2.68 -24.77
N ILE A 106 -0.17 2.39 -25.95
CA ILE A 106 -1.49 1.82 -26.14
C ILE A 106 -1.42 0.65 -27.10
N GLU A 107 -2.22 -0.37 -26.85
CA GLU A 107 -2.36 -1.49 -27.76
C GLU A 107 -3.03 -1.06 -29.08
N ASP A 108 -2.44 -1.44 -30.21
CA ASP A 108 -2.98 -1.13 -31.54
C ASP A 108 -4.23 -1.98 -31.87
N ILE A 109 -5.35 -1.64 -31.24
CA ILE A 109 -6.67 -2.21 -31.53
C ILE A 109 -7.60 -1.12 -32.07
N PRO A 110 -8.47 -1.43 -33.05
CA PRO A 110 -9.45 -0.49 -33.57
C PRO A 110 -10.29 0.21 -32.50
N TYR A 111 -10.73 -0.47 -31.43
CA TYR A 111 -11.55 0.17 -30.40
C TYR A 111 -10.77 1.25 -29.64
N SER A 112 -9.48 1.05 -29.39
CA SER A 112 -8.63 2.01 -28.68
C SER A 112 -8.50 3.30 -29.47
N ARG A 113 -8.26 3.20 -30.78
CA ARG A 113 -8.19 4.37 -31.68
C ARG A 113 -9.53 5.10 -31.75
N ASP A 114 -10.61 4.34 -31.87
CA ASP A 114 -11.96 4.86 -32.00
C ASP A 114 -12.47 5.52 -30.69
N TYR A 115 -11.94 5.10 -29.54
CA TYR A 115 -12.17 5.77 -28.26
C TYR A 115 -11.63 7.20 -28.28
N PHE A 116 -10.38 7.43 -28.68
CA PHE A 116 -9.81 8.80 -28.68
C PHE A 116 -10.49 9.76 -29.65
N VAL A 117 -11.08 9.24 -30.73
CA VAL A 117 -11.86 10.05 -31.67
C VAL A 117 -13.17 10.52 -31.06
N ARG A 118 -13.81 9.70 -30.20
CA ARG A 118 -15.14 9.98 -29.64
C ARG A 118 -15.15 10.50 -28.22
N THR A 119 -14.03 10.39 -27.53
CA THR A 119 -13.92 10.73 -26.11
C THR A 119 -14.05 12.23 -25.88
N THR A 120 -14.87 12.57 -24.87
CA THR A 120 -15.06 13.94 -24.37
C THR A 120 -14.33 14.20 -23.06
N ASP A 121 -13.67 13.19 -22.50
CA ASP A 121 -12.89 13.27 -21.26
C ASP A 121 -11.60 14.08 -21.47
N ALA A 122 -11.39 15.05 -20.58
CA ALA A 122 -10.29 16.00 -20.70
C ALA A 122 -8.92 15.32 -20.47
N ASP A 123 -8.82 14.44 -19.47
CA ASP A 123 -7.58 13.75 -19.12
C ASP A 123 -7.17 12.77 -20.24
N SER A 124 -8.11 12.00 -20.77
CA SER A 124 -7.88 11.08 -21.89
C SER A 124 -7.44 11.79 -23.17
N LEU A 125 -7.99 12.98 -23.44
CA LEU A 125 -7.62 13.80 -24.59
C LEU A 125 -6.24 14.45 -24.41
N GLU A 126 -5.93 14.92 -23.20
CA GLU A 126 -4.61 15.45 -22.84
C GLU A 126 -3.54 14.36 -22.98
N LEU A 127 -3.83 13.16 -22.51
CA LEU A 127 -2.97 12.00 -22.64
C LEU A 127 -2.68 11.66 -24.11
N HIS A 128 -3.74 11.60 -24.94
CA HIS A 128 -3.60 11.31 -26.36
C HIS A 128 -2.68 12.30 -27.06
N ARG A 129 -2.91 13.59 -26.85
CA ARG A 129 -2.14 14.67 -27.50
C ARG A 129 -0.70 14.78 -26.98
N THR A 130 -0.49 14.52 -25.69
CA THR A 130 0.80 14.82 -25.05
C THR A 130 1.75 13.62 -25.07
N ARG A 131 1.20 12.39 -24.97
CA ARG A 131 1.99 11.17 -24.73
C ARG A 131 1.88 10.12 -25.82
N ILE A 132 0.79 10.09 -26.60
CA ILE A 132 0.53 9.02 -27.58
C ILE A 132 0.79 9.51 -29.01
N GLU A 133 0.26 10.66 -29.39
CA GLU A 133 0.59 11.39 -30.62
C GLU A 133 1.69 12.42 -30.34
N TYR A 134 2.82 11.97 -29.79
CA TYR A 134 3.95 12.88 -29.60
C TYR A 134 4.70 13.05 -30.92
N TYR A 135 4.84 14.30 -31.36
CA TYR A 135 5.75 14.62 -32.46
C TYR A 135 7.19 14.51 -31.95
N GLU A 136 7.91 13.47 -32.36
CA GLU A 136 9.32 13.27 -32.02
C GLU A 136 10.19 14.23 -32.87
N PRO A 137 10.73 15.33 -32.31
CA PRO A 137 11.42 16.35 -33.10
C PRO A 137 12.78 15.84 -33.65
N LYS A 138 13.31 14.75 -33.11
CA LYS A 138 14.58 14.14 -33.53
C LYS A 138 14.45 13.27 -34.77
N THR A 139 13.32 12.58 -34.93
CA THR A 139 13.09 11.63 -36.02
C THR A 139 12.24 12.24 -37.14
N GLY A 140 11.57 13.37 -36.88
CA GLY A 140 10.76 14.09 -37.88
C GLY A 140 9.53 13.30 -38.35
N ARG A 141 9.11 12.31 -37.56
CA ARG A 141 7.99 11.41 -37.87
C ARG A 141 6.98 11.47 -36.73
N ASN A 142 5.69 11.44 -37.09
CA ASN A 142 4.61 11.22 -36.12
C ASN A 142 4.71 9.76 -35.65
N GLU A 143 5.49 9.52 -34.60
CA GLU A 143 5.52 8.21 -33.95
C GLU A 143 4.37 8.14 -32.97
N SER A 144 3.43 7.25 -33.29
CA SER A 144 2.33 6.94 -32.39
C SER A 144 2.73 5.77 -31.51
N ASN A 145 2.64 5.88 -30.19
CA ASN A 145 2.96 4.81 -29.23
C ASN A 145 1.93 3.67 -29.24
N PHE A 146 1.44 3.29 -30.42
CA PHE A 146 0.63 2.11 -30.65
C PHE A 146 1.54 0.91 -30.89
N LEU A 147 1.48 -0.06 -29.98
CA LEU A 147 2.31 -1.25 -29.99
C LEU A 147 1.44 -2.51 -29.96
N ALA A 148 1.99 -3.64 -30.38
CA ALA A 148 1.35 -4.93 -30.13
C ALA A 148 1.36 -5.25 -28.63
N ALA A 149 0.38 -6.03 -28.14
CA ALA A 149 0.27 -6.35 -26.72
C ALA A 149 1.55 -6.95 -26.11
N ALA A 150 2.22 -7.84 -26.86
CA ALA A 150 3.43 -8.51 -26.41
C ALA A 150 4.60 -7.52 -26.23
N ASP A 151 4.81 -6.65 -27.22
CA ASP A 151 5.91 -5.68 -27.22
C ASP A 151 5.71 -4.63 -26.13
N GLY A 152 4.47 -4.12 -25.98
CA GLY A 152 4.13 -3.16 -24.94
C GLY A 152 4.30 -3.73 -23.53
N LEU A 153 3.88 -4.98 -23.29
CA LEU A 153 4.08 -5.64 -21.99
C LEU A 153 5.54 -5.97 -21.70
N GLN A 154 6.36 -6.22 -22.73
CA GLN A 154 7.80 -6.37 -22.56
C GLN A 154 8.43 -5.07 -22.04
N LEU A 155 8.05 -3.91 -22.61
CA LEU A 155 8.51 -2.60 -22.13
C LEU A 155 8.06 -2.31 -20.69
N VAL A 156 6.85 -2.74 -20.31
CA VAL A 156 6.38 -2.65 -18.91
C VAL A 156 7.27 -3.48 -17.99
N ARG A 157 7.70 -4.67 -18.43
CA ARG A 157 8.61 -5.52 -17.66
C ARG A 157 10.00 -4.91 -17.49
N GLU A 158 10.51 -4.23 -18.51
CA GLU A 158 11.78 -3.50 -18.45
C GLU A 158 11.72 -2.28 -17.49
N GLY A 159 10.51 -1.79 -17.22
CA GLY A 159 10.23 -0.75 -16.24
C GLY A 159 10.23 0.66 -16.83
N GLY A 160 9.62 1.60 -16.11
CA GLY A 160 9.51 2.99 -16.56
C GLY A 160 8.44 3.23 -17.64
N TYR A 161 7.73 2.18 -18.04
CA TYR A 161 6.69 2.22 -19.07
C TYR A 161 5.32 1.84 -18.49
N ALA A 162 4.26 2.52 -18.95
CA ALA A 162 2.88 2.20 -18.63
C ALA A 162 2.13 1.93 -19.94
N PHE A 163 1.47 0.77 -20.03
CA PHE A 163 0.88 0.28 -21.26
C PHE A 163 -0.60 -0.02 -21.08
N HIS A 164 -1.44 0.57 -21.92
CA HIS A 164 -2.86 0.25 -21.98
C HIS A 164 -3.10 -0.90 -22.96
N VAL A 165 -3.74 -1.96 -22.47
CA VAL A 165 -3.96 -3.22 -23.19
C VAL A 165 -5.29 -3.81 -22.78
N ALA A 166 -5.91 -4.61 -23.64
CA ALA A 166 -7.09 -5.38 -23.28
C ALA A 166 -6.79 -6.30 -22.09
N ILE A 167 -7.56 -6.17 -21.00
CA ILE A 167 -7.37 -6.89 -19.74
C ILE A 167 -7.20 -8.41 -19.97
N SER A 168 -8.03 -9.01 -20.83
CA SER A 168 -7.97 -10.45 -21.15
C SER A 168 -6.65 -10.87 -21.84
N ALA A 169 -6.13 -10.05 -22.74
CA ALA A 169 -4.85 -10.29 -23.41
C ALA A 169 -3.68 -10.09 -22.44
N ALA A 170 -3.75 -9.03 -21.62
CA ALA A 170 -2.75 -8.68 -20.62
C ALA A 170 -2.53 -9.81 -19.61
N TYR A 171 -3.59 -10.27 -18.94
CA TYR A 171 -3.51 -11.34 -17.95
C TYR A 171 -2.95 -12.64 -18.55
N ARG A 172 -3.28 -12.93 -19.82
CA ARG A 172 -2.71 -14.11 -20.51
C ARG A 172 -1.20 -13.99 -20.70
N ILE A 173 -0.74 -12.84 -21.19
CA ILE A 173 0.69 -12.61 -21.47
C ILE A 173 1.49 -12.53 -20.17
N ILE A 174 0.99 -11.77 -19.18
CA ILE A 174 1.63 -11.61 -17.87
C ILE A 174 1.85 -12.97 -17.21
N ARG A 175 0.81 -13.83 -17.19
CA ARG A 175 0.92 -15.18 -16.62
C ARG A 175 1.99 -16.05 -17.27
N LEU A 176 2.29 -15.82 -18.55
CA LEU A 176 3.26 -16.62 -19.30
C LEU A 176 4.69 -16.05 -19.25
N THR A 177 4.85 -14.75 -19.01
CA THR A 177 6.13 -14.03 -19.23
C THR A 177 6.69 -13.34 -17.99
N PHE A 178 5.86 -13.06 -16.98
CA PHE A 178 6.25 -12.37 -15.74
C PHE A 178 6.46 -13.40 -14.62
N SER A 179 7.43 -13.11 -13.76
CA SER A 179 7.64 -13.79 -12.50
C SER A 179 6.66 -13.29 -11.42
N GLU A 180 6.46 -14.07 -10.36
CA GLU A 180 5.57 -13.69 -9.25
C GLU A 180 5.97 -12.37 -8.60
N ARG A 181 7.28 -12.07 -8.52
CA ARG A 181 7.77 -10.79 -7.98
C ARG A 181 7.39 -9.61 -8.88
N GLU A 182 7.57 -9.73 -10.19
CA GLU A 182 7.18 -8.68 -11.14
C GLU A 182 5.66 -8.47 -11.14
N ILE A 183 4.87 -9.53 -10.93
CA ILE A 183 3.41 -9.44 -10.79
C ILE A 183 3.04 -8.65 -9.52
N CYS A 184 3.71 -8.90 -8.39
CA CYS A 184 3.48 -8.13 -7.16
C CYS A 184 3.87 -6.65 -7.32
N GLU A 185 4.87 -6.33 -8.13
CA GLU A 185 5.29 -4.96 -8.39
C GLU A 185 4.39 -4.24 -9.42
N LEU A 186 3.65 -4.99 -10.23
CA LEU A 186 2.77 -4.45 -11.27
C LEU A 186 1.58 -3.68 -10.66
N SER A 187 1.29 -2.51 -11.20
CA SER A 187 0.12 -1.70 -10.84
C SER A 187 -0.86 -1.63 -12.00
N GLU A 188 -2.13 -1.90 -11.72
CA GLU A 188 -3.24 -1.74 -12.66
C GLU A 188 -3.95 -0.41 -12.39
N ILE A 189 -4.32 0.30 -13.46
CA ILE A 189 -5.05 1.57 -13.42
C ILE A 189 -6.10 1.53 -14.51
N ASP A 190 -7.35 1.86 -14.17
CA ASP A 190 -8.42 1.98 -15.14
C ASP A 190 -8.22 3.20 -16.03
N MET A 191 -8.07 2.97 -17.33
CA MET A 191 -7.97 4.03 -18.32
C MET A 191 -9.34 4.57 -18.71
N PHE A 192 -10.32 3.68 -18.87
CA PHE A 192 -11.67 4.06 -19.29
C PHE A 192 -12.56 4.28 -18.07
N PRO A 193 -13.40 5.33 -18.06
CA PRO A 193 -14.38 5.50 -17.01
C PRO A 193 -15.36 4.32 -17.04
N VAL A 194 -15.76 3.85 -15.86
CA VAL A 194 -16.63 2.68 -15.66
C VAL A 194 -17.90 2.74 -16.54
N TRP A 195 -18.44 3.94 -16.74
CA TRP A 195 -19.63 4.19 -17.56
C TRP A 195 -19.47 3.88 -19.06
N SER A 196 -18.23 3.81 -19.57
CA SER A 196 -17.93 3.56 -20.99
C SER A 196 -17.63 2.09 -21.31
N GLN A 197 -17.56 1.22 -20.30
CA GLN A 197 -17.15 -0.19 -20.44
C GLN A 197 -18.32 -1.16 -20.65
N TRP A 198 -19.43 -0.73 -21.25
CA TRP A 198 -20.53 -1.66 -21.52
C TRP A 198 -20.10 -2.75 -22.51
N MET A 199 -20.26 -4.01 -22.12
CA MET A 199 -20.09 -5.12 -23.06
C MET A 199 -21.46 -5.39 -23.70
N VAL A 200 -21.51 -5.36 -25.02
CA VAL A 200 -22.75 -5.60 -25.77
C VAL A 200 -22.55 -6.82 -26.67
N ALA A 201 -23.57 -7.67 -26.75
CA ALA A 201 -23.56 -8.78 -27.69
C ALA A 201 -23.56 -8.24 -29.13
N ILE A 202 -22.56 -8.63 -29.91
CA ILE A 202 -22.46 -8.24 -31.32
C ILE A 202 -23.39 -9.13 -32.13
N VAL A 203 -24.48 -8.57 -32.62
CA VAL A 203 -25.47 -9.24 -33.46
C VAL A 203 -25.50 -8.58 -34.83
N GLN A 204 -25.69 -9.36 -35.90
CA GLN A 204 -25.84 -8.79 -37.25
C GLN A 204 -27.02 -7.80 -37.31
N LYS A 205 -26.86 -6.73 -38.08
CA LYS A 205 -27.94 -5.75 -38.33
C LYS A 205 -29.17 -6.49 -38.85
N ASN A 206 -30.33 -6.23 -38.24
CA ASN A 206 -31.62 -6.86 -38.54
C ASN A 206 -31.73 -8.38 -38.27
N SER A 207 -30.84 -8.94 -37.44
CA SER A 207 -30.99 -10.34 -37.03
C SER A 207 -32.17 -10.52 -36.07
N PRO A 208 -33.02 -11.55 -36.24
CA PRO A 208 -34.10 -11.86 -35.31
C PRO A 208 -33.59 -12.25 -33.91
N TYR A 209 -32.30 -12.61 -33.78
CA TYR A 209 -31.68 -12.94 -32.49
C TYR A 209 -31.42 -11.72 -31.62
N ARG A 210 -31.49 -10.50 -32.15
CA ARG A 210 -31.31 -9.27 -31.35
C ARG A 210 -32.31 -9.21 -30.20
N ASP A 211 -33.57 -9.50 -30.47
CA ASP A 211 -34.63 -9.39 -29.48
C ASP A 211 -34.50 -10.50 -28.42
N VAL A 212 -34.15 -11.71 -28.84
CA VAL A 212 -33.91 -12.83 -27.93
C VAL A 212 -32.73 -12.56 -26.98
N ILE A 213 -31.66 -11.95 -27.46
CA ILE A 213 -30.47 -11.67 -26.64
C ILE A 213 -30.65 -10.41 -25.77
N THR A 214 -31.48 -9.46 -26.19
CA THR A 214 -31.72 -8.21 -25.45
C THR A 214 -32.77 -8.36 -24.36
N TYR A 215 -33.80 -9.19 -24.59
CA TYR A 215 -34.95 -9.36 -23.69
C TYR A 215 -35.07 -10.74 -23.06
N GLY A 216 -34.30 -11.74 -23.51
CA GLY A 216 -34.27 -13.08 -22.92
C GLY A 216 -33.41 -13.13 -21.66
#